data_AF-A0A2W4SJP8-F1
#
_entry.id   AF-A0A2W4SJP8-F1
#
_cell.length_a   1.000
_cell.length_b   1.000
_cell.length_c   1.000
_cell.angle_alpha   90.00
_cell.angle_beta   90.00
_cell.angle_gamma   90.00
#
_symmetry.space_group_name_H-M   'P 1'
#
loop_
_entity.id
_entity.type
_entity.pdbx_description
1 polymer ?
#
loop_
_entity_poly.entity_id
_entity_poly.type
_entity_poly.pdbx_seq_one_letter_code
_entity_poly.pdbx_strand_id
1 'polypeptide(L)' 'MDPATREVRHLFGLPLPSVHRHLGPMTLRDALLALGGRAYELVVDDVYREVGYRVAATQAGGTL' A
#
# COMPACT_ATOMS: atom_id res chain seq x y z
N MET A 1 1.43 10.55 -26.88
CA MET A 1 1.69 9.57 -25.81
C MET A 1 2.84 10.11 -24.99
N ASP A 2 2.58 10.45 -23.73
CA ASP A 2 3.59 11.00 -22.82
C ASP A 2 4.76 10.00 -22.64
N PRO A 3 6.03 10.41 -22.83
CA PRO A 3 7.19 9.55 -22.62
C PRO A 3 7.21 8.92 -21.21
N ALA A 4 6.74 9.62 -20.17
CA ALA A 4 6.69 9.08 -18.81
C ALA A 4 5.78 7.84 -18.72
N THR A 5 4.65 7.82 -19.44
CA THR A 5 3.75 6.66 -19.48
C THR A 5 4.36 5.46 -20.21
N ARG A 6 5.27 5.69 -21.17
CA ARG A 6 5.97 4.60 -21.89
C ARG A 6 6.95 3.88 -20.96
N GLU A 7 7.70 4.64 -20.18
CA GLU A 7 8.70 4.12 -19.25
C GLU A 7 8.05 3.34 -18.10
N VAL A 8 6.95 3.87 -17.56
CA VAL A 8 6.14 3.19 -16.54
C VAL A 8 5.54 1.88 -17.06
N ARG A 9 5.02 1.86 -18.29
CA ARG A 9 4.51 0.61 -18.92
C ARG A 9 5.62 -0.41 -19.15
N HIS A 10 6.81 0.05 -19.54
CA HIS A 10 7.97 -0.83 -19.71
C HIS A 10 8.36 -1.48 -18.37
N LEU A 11 8.39 -0.71 -17.28
CA LEU A 11 8.65 -1.22 -15.93
C LEU A 11 7.61 -2.25 -15.47
N PHE A 12 6.31 -1.98 -15.66
CA PHE A 12 5.24 -2.91 -15.27
C PHE A 12 5.11 -4.15 -16.18
N GLY A 13 5.74 -4.12 -17.37
CA GLY A 13 5.82 -5.28 -18.27
C GLY A 13 6.94 -6.26 -17.91
N LEU A 14 7.87 -5.88 -17.02
CA LEU A 14 8.93 -6.76 -16.56
C LEU A 14 8.36 -7.81 -15.58
N PRO A 15 8.90 -9.05 -15.57
CA PRO A 15 8.54 -10.01 -14.55
C PRO A 15 8.86 -9.41 -13.18
N LEU A 16 7.90 -9.47 -12.26
CA LEU A 16 8.13 -9.06 -10.89
C LEU A 16 9.33 -9.85 -10.35
N PRO A 17 10.37 -9.18 -9.80
CA PRO A 17 11.50 -9.87 -9.23
C PRO A 17 11.01 -10.87 -8.17
N SER A 18 11.58 -12.06 -8.17
CA SER A 18 11.12 -13.25 -7.41
C SER A 18 10.87 -12.99 -5.92
N VAL A 19 11.52 -11.98 -5.35
CA VAL A 19 11.41 -11.55 -3.95
C VAL A 19 10.13 -10.76 -3.62
N HIS A 20 9.44 -10.18 -4.60
CA HIS A 20 8.30 -9.28 -4.34
C HIS A 20 6.95 -9.96 -4.07
N ARG A 21 6.85 -11.30 -4.18
CA ARG A 21 5.64 -12.06 -3.80
C ARG A 21 5.70 -12.69 -2.41
N HIS A 22 6.86 -12.63 -1.76
CA HIS A 22 7.05 -13.20 -0.44
C HIS A 22 7.40 -12.09 0.54
N LEU A 23 6.37 -11.52 1.17
CA LEU A 23 6.54 -10.56 2.27
C LEU A 23 7.18 -11.21 3.51
N GLY A 24 7.34 -12.53 3.51
CA GLY A 24 7.75 -13.32 4.67
C GLY A 24 6.61 -13.46 5.68
N PRO A 25 6.85 -14.19 6.77
CA PRO A 25 5.92 -14.24 7.89
C PRO A 25 5.78 -12.85 8.49
N MET A 26 4.54 -12.35 8.57
CA MET A 26 4.22 -11.07 9.18
C MET A 26 2.89 -11.19 9.92
N THR A 27 2.65 -10.30 10.89
CA THR A 27 1.36 -10.28 11.56
C THR A 27 0.27 -9.83 10.58
N LEU A 28 -0.96 -10.30 10.78
CA LEU A 28 -2.09 -9.86 9.96
C LEU A 28 -2.22 -8.33 9.96
N ARG A 29 -1.99 -7.70 11.12
CA ARG A 29 -2.03 -6.24 11.27
C ARG A 29 -0.99 -5.56 10.39
N ASP A 30 0.24 -6.04 10.39
CA ASP A 30 1.31 -5.47 9.56
C ASP A 30 1.01 -5.64 8.07
N ALA A 31 0.39 -6.77 7.68
CA ALA A 31 0.01 -7.02 6.30
C ALA A 31 -1.05 -6.03 5.82
N LEU A 32 -2.05 -5.77 6.67
CA LEU A 32 -3.10 -4.80 6.40
C LEU A 32 -2.53 -3.36 6.34
N LEU A 33 -1.62 -3.00 7.24
CA LEU A 33 -0.95 -1.70 7.20
C LEU A 33 -0.11 -1.53 5.92
N ALA A 34 0.60 -2.58 5.49
CA ALA A 34 1.37 -2.57 4.26
C ALA A 34 0.47 -2.43 3.01
N LEU A 35 -0.71 -3.05 3.01
CA LEU A 35 -1.68 -2.96 1.91
C LEU A 35 -2.29 -1.56 1.79
N GLY A 36 -2.61 -0.92 2.93
CA GLY A 36 -3.15 0.45 2.95
C GLY A 36 -2.12 1.53 2.61
N GLY A 37 -0.86 1.36 3.04
CA GLY A 37 0.18 2.37 2.86
C GLY A 37 -0.15 3.71 3.54
N ARG A 38 0.59 4.78 3.19
CA ARG A 38 0.47 6.09 3.88
C ARG A 38 -0.81 6.88 3.57
N ALA A 39 -1.54 6.49 2.52
CA ALA A 39 -2.75 7.18 2.09
C ALA A 39 -3.99 6.75 2.89
N TYR A 40 -3.90 5.64 3.63
CA TYR A 40 -5.04 5.03 4.30
C TYR A 40 -4.70 4.67 5.76
N GLU A 41 -5.68 4.85 6.63
CA GLU A 41 -5.65 4.39 8.01
C GLU A 41 -6.49 3.10 8.14
N LEU A 42 -5.95 2.11 8.85
CA LEU A 42 -6.65 0.86 9.14
C LEU A 42 -7.73 1.09 10.21
N VAL A 43 -8.97 0.74 9.88
CA VAL A 43 -10.12 0.75 10.78
C VAL A 43 -10.43 -0.70 11.17
N VAL A 44 -10.61 -0.95 12.47
CA VAL A 44 -10.97 -2.27 13.00
C VAL A 44 -12.29 -2.14 13.73
N ASP A 45 -13.26 -2.97 13.35
CA ASP A 45 -14.50 -3.16 14.09
C ASP A 45 -14.40 -4.48 14.85
N ASP A 46 -14.09 -4.41 16.14
CA ASP A 46 -13.93 -5.60 16.98
C ASP A 46 -15.24 -6.32 17.27
N VAL A 47 -16.38 -5.62 17.18
CA VAL A 47 -17.71 -6.19 17.49
C VAL A 47 -18.15 -7.10 16.36
N TYR A 48 -18.04 -6.63 15.12
CA TYR A 48 -18.39 -7.41 13.93
C TYR A 48 -17.21 -8.20 13.35
N ARG A 49 -16.01 -8.03 13.91
CA ARG A 49 -14.74 -8.61 13.44
C ARG A 49 -14.42 -8.24 12.00
N GLU A 50 -14.63 -6.98 11.66
CA GLU A 50 -14.38 -6.43 10.33
C GLU A 50 -13.15 -5.51 10.33
N VAL A 51 -12.50 -5.42 9.18
CA VAL A 51 -11.40 -4.47 8.95
C VAL A 51 -11.66 -3.70 7.66
N GLY A 52 -11.29 -2.42 7.66
CA GLY A 52 -11.47 -1.54 6.52
C GLY A 52 -10.40 -0.46 6.46
N TYR A 53 -10.47 0.39 5.44
CA TYR A 53 -9.55 1.50 5.24
C TYR A 53 -10.33 2.81 5.15
N ARG A 54 -9.86 3.83 5.86
CA ARG A 54 -10.32 5.22 5.65
C ARG A 54 -9.19 6.04 5.05
N VAL A 55 -9.51 7.04 4.25
CA VAL A 55 -8.49 7.97 3.72
C VAL A 55 -7.85 8.69 4.90
N ALA A 56 -6.53 8.61 4.98
CA ALA A 56 -5.77 9.36 5.97
C ALA A 56 -5.97 10.85 5.72
N ALA A 57 -6.23 11.62 6.78
CA ALA A 57 -6.20 13.06 6.64
C ALA A 57 -4.80 13.44 6.16
N THR A 58 -4.69 14.18 5.06
CA THR A 58 -3.39 14.64 4.57
C THR A 58 -2.71 15.37 5.73
N GLN A 59 -1.63 14.80 6.25
CA GLN A 59 -0.74 15.52 7.14
C GLN A 59 -0.03 16.51 6.21
N ALA A 60 -0.60 17.71 6.07
CA ALA A 60 0.08 18.82 5.40
C ALA A 60 1.47 18.95 6.03
N GLY A 61 2.49 18.85 5.18
CA GLY A 61 3.86 18.53 5.54
C GLY A 61 4.34 19.13 6.86
N GLY A 62 4.79 18.27 7.76
CA GLY A 62 5.62 18.67 8.89
C GLY A 62 6.86 19.38 8.37
N THR A 63 7.00 20.63 8.80
CA THR A 63 8.12 21.54 8.58
C THR A 63 9.46 20.86 8.81
N LEU A 64 10.39 21.07 7.87
CA LEU A 64 11.83 20.74 7.96
C LEU A 64 12.49 21.37 9.19
#